data_AF-A0AAU3NX14-F1
#
_entry.id   AF-A0AAU3NX14-F1
#
_cell.length_a   1.000
_cell.length_b   1.000
_cell.length_c   1.000
_cell.angle_alpha   90.00
_cell.angle_beta   90.00
_cell.angle_gamma   90.00
#
_symmetry.space_group_name_H-M   'P 1'
#
loop_
_entity.id
_entity.type
_entity.pdbx_description
1 polymer ?
#
loop_
_entity_poly.entity_id
_entity_poly.type
_entity_poly.pdbx_seq_one_letter_code
_entity_poly.pdbx_strand_id
1 'polypeptide(L)'
;MRGSGRGVARIGGGQFRCPQCGLPQDRVATLEHDWVLLEPGMRVPAHLVPAEHRWIELSDGRVGMYGVCPVDGTQRCRIEHRLACAGQRRPDLWPWLTTLRDENKRMARRQEPAPPPGGDPLPDVG
;
A
#
# COMPACT_ATOMS: atom_id res chain seq x y z
N MET A 1 -1.25 15.16 34.24
CA MET A 1 -1.04 13.70 34.21
C MET A 1 -0.99 13.24 32.75
N ARG A 2 0.12 12.66 32.29
CA ARG A 2 0.25 12.11 30.92
C ARG A 2 -0.13 10.63 30.95
N GLY A 3 -1.25 10.28 30.33
CA GLY A 3 -1.64 8.89 30.11
C GLY A 3 -0.91 8.31 28.91
N SER A 4 0.23 7.65 29.14
CA SER A 4 0.85 6.78 28.15
C SER A 4 0.01 5.51 28.00
N GLY A 5 -0.96 5.53 27.08
CA GLY A 5 -1.62 4.31 26.63
C GLY A 5 -0.59 3.43 25.91
N ARG A 6 -0.12 2.36 26.57
CA ARG A 6 0.61 1.27 25.91
C ARG A 6 -0.35 0.62 24.91
N GLY A 7 -0.27 1.06 23.66
CA GLY A 7 -0.86 0.32 22.55
C GLY A 7 -0.18 -1.03 22.47
N VAL A 8 -0.99 -2.10 22.48
CA VAL A 8 -0.55 -3.46 22.18
C VAL A 8 0.29 -3.40 20.90
N ALA A 9 1.56 -3.74 20.98
CA ALA A 9 2.45 -3.77 19.83
C ALA A 9 1.86 -4.75 18.81
N ARG A 10 1.30 -4.22 17.72
CA ARG A 10 0.76 -5.05 16.63
C ARG A 10 1.91 -5.87 16.06
N ILE A 11 1.81 -7.19 16.19
CA ILE A 11 2.83 -8.11 15.73
C ILE A 11 2.76 -8.12 14.20
N GLY A 12 3.79 -7.58 13.53
CA GLY A 12 4.04 -7.89 12.11
C GLY A 12 3.66 -6.84 11.06
N GLY A 13 3.71 -5.54 11.38
CA GLY A 13 3.58 -4.48 10.39
C GLY A 13 4.89 -3.72 10.17
N GLY A 14 5.35 -3.57 8.92
CA GLY A 14 6.46 -2.68 8.56
C GLY A 14 6.19 -1.98 7.22
N GLN A 15 6.72 -0.78 7.02
CA GLN A 15 6.60 -0.09 5.73
C GLN A 15 7.86 -0.31 4.88
N PHE A 16 7.65 -0.65 3.61
CA PHE A 16 8.69 -0.83 2.61
C PHE A 16 8.44 0.09 1.42
N ARG A 17 9.50 0.62 0.80
CA ARG A 17 9.33 1.36 -0.46
C ARG A 17 9.26 0.41 -1.64
N CYS A 18 8.31 0.67 -2.53
CA CYS A 18 8.17 -0.02 -3.80
C CYS A 18 9.41 0.22 -4.66
N PRO A 19 10.10 -0.83 -5.14
CA PRO A 19 11.24 -0.64 -6.04
C PRO A 19 10.82 -0.12 -7.41
N GLN A 20 9.53 -0.20 -7.76
CA GLN A 20 9.02 0.20 -9.08
C GLN A 20 8.46 1.62 -9.11
N CYS A 21 7.78 2.07 -8.05
CA CYS A 21 7.17 3.41 -8.01
C CYS A 21 7.66 4.28 -6.83
N GLY A 22 8.54 3.78 -5.98
CA GLY A 22 9.08 4.50 -4.82
C GLY A 22 8.11 4.71 -3.64
N LEU A 23 6.81 4.46 -3.82
CA LEU A 23 5.79 4.65 -2.79
C LEU A 23 5.90 3.65 -1.64
N PRO A 24 5.47 4.02 -0.41
CA PRO A 24 5.39 3.07 0.69
C PRO A 24 4.38 1.94 0.42
N GLN A 25 4.61 0.79 1.04
CA GLN A 25 3.76 -0.40 1.05
C GLN A 25 3.75 -0.98 2.46
N ASP A 26 2.60 -1.45 2.91
CA ASP A 26 2.46 -2.12 4.21
C ASP A 26 2.79 -3.60 4.07
N ARG A 27 3.87 -4.06 4.69
CA ARG A 27 4.18 -5.49 4.85
C ARG A 27 3.41 -6.01 6.05
N VAL A 28 2.48 -6.94 5.81
CA VAL A 28 1.59 -7.49 6.83
C VAL A 28 1.66 -9.01 6.84
N ALA A 29 1.72 -9.61 8.04
CA ALA A 29 1.75 -11.06 8.21
C ALA A 29 0.45 -11.73 7.72
N THR A 30 0.56 -12.87 7.06
CA THR A 30 -0.59 -13.68 6.65
C THR A 30 -0.93 -14.76 7.69
N LEU A 31 -2.14 -15.32 7.64
CA LEU A 31 -2.51 -16.49 8.44
C LEU A 31 -1.65 -17.73 8.14
N GLU A 32 -1.13 -17.82 6.92
CA GLU A 32 -0.32 -18.94 6.42
C GLU A 32 1.17 -18.84 6.80
N HIS A 33 1.51 -17.94 7.73
CA HIS A 33 2.86 -17.67 8.24
C HIS A 33 3.84 -17.08 7.19
N ASP A 34 3.33 -16.33 6.21
CA ASP A 34 4.13 -15.51 5.29
C ASP A 34 3.76 -14.02 5.43
N TRP A 35 4.01 -13.22 4.39
CA TRP A 35 3.78 -11.77 4.36
C TRP A 35 3.23 -11.35 3.00
N VAL A 36 2.37 -10.34 3.01
CA VAL A 36 1.88 -9.68 1.80
C VAL A 36 2.19 -8.19 1.85
N LEU A 37 2.44 -7.59 0.68
CA LEU A 37 2.65 -6.16 0.53
C LEU A 37 1.36 -5.48 0.06
N LEU A 38 0.81 -4.63 0.91
CA LEU A 38 -0.50 -4.02 0.75
C LEU A 38 -0.39 -2.50 0.53
N GLU A 39 -1.37 -1.96 -0.18
CA GLU A 39 -1.53 -0.53 -0.41
C GLU A 39 -1.79 0.19 0.94
N PRO A 40 -0.94 1.15 1.33
CA PRO A 40 -1.12 1.86 2.58
C PRO A 40 -2.43 2.64 2.64
N GLY A 41 -3.10 2.60 3.80
CA GLY A 41 -4.32 3.39 4.04
C GLY A 41 -5.56 2.98 3.24
N MET A 42 -5.43 2.09 2.24
CA MET A 42 -6.57 1.66 1.43
C MET A 42 -7.35 0.53 2.12
N ARG A 43 -8.64 0.77 2.37
CA ARG A 43 -9.61 -0.20 2.91
C ARG A 43 -10.92 -0.10 2.14
N VAL A 44 -11.23 -1.11 1.33
CA VAL A 44 -12.39 -1.12 0.41
C VAL A 44 -13.44 -2.09 0.95
N PRO A 45 -14.76 -1.82 0.83
CA PRO A 45 -15.78 -2.83 1.09
C PRO A 45 -15.48 -4.14 0.37
N ALA A 46 -15.53 -5.26 1.09
CA ALA A 46 -15.07 -6.55 0.56
C ALA A 46 -15.85 -7.01 -0.68
N HIS A 47 -17.13 -6.66 -0.79
CA HIS A 47 -17.99 -7.00 -1.91
C HIS A 47 -17.61 -6.29 -3.23
N LEU A 48 -16.75 -5.26 -3.19
CA LEU A 48 -16.24 -4.55 -4.37
C LEU A 48 -14.92 -5.12 -4.89
N VAL A 49 -14.40 -6.17 -4.23
CA VAL A 49 -13.14 -6.82 -4.56
C VAL A 49 -13.43 -8.27 -4.97
N PRO A 50 -12.85 -8.79 -6.07
CA PRO A 50 -12.93 -10.21 -6.41
C PRO A 50 -12.36 -11.09 -5.31
N ALA A 51 -12.92 -12.30 -5.14
CA ALA A 51 -12.64 -13.19 -4.02
C ALA A 51 -11.13 -13.51 -3.87
N GLU A 52 -10.45 -13.67 -5.00
CA GLU A 52 -9.03 -13.99 -5.13
C GLU A 52 -8.09 -12.86 -4.66
N HIS A 53 -8.64 -11.67 -4.38
CA HIS A 53 -7.88 -10.48 -3.98
C HIS A 53 -8.36 -9.88 -2.66
N ARG A 54 -9.20 -10.59 -1.90
CA ARG A 54 -9.76 -10.10 -0.63
C ARG A 54 -8.84 -10.38 0.54
N TRP A 55 -7.94 -9.45 0.82
CA TRP A 55 -7.12 -9.49 2.04
C TRP A 55 -7.87 -8.86 3.21
N ILE A 56 -8.40 -9.66 4.13
CA ILE A 56 -9.15 -9.18 5.31
C ILE A 56 -8.21 -9.06 6.51
N GLU A 57 -8.16 -7.87 7.12
CA GLU A 57 -7.40 -7.62 8.36
C GLU A 57 -8.15 -8.20 9.56
N LEU A 58 -7.45 -9.01 10.36
CA LEU A 58 -7.96 -9.66 11.56
C LEU A 58 -7.64 -8.83 12.81
N SER A 59 -8.28 -9.16 13.93
CA SER A 59 -8.11 -8.43 15.19
C SER A 59 -6.67 -8.49 15.74
N ASP A 60 -5.90 -9.51 15.39
CA ASP A 60 -4.50 -9.67 15.77
C ASP A 60 -3.52 -8.92 14.83
N GLY A 61 -4.04 -8.22 13.81
CA GLY A 61 -3.27 -7.45 12.84
C GLY A 61 -2.72 -8.26 11.67
N ARG A 62 -2.95 -9.58 11.61
CA ARG A 62 -2.66 -10.39 10.43
C ARG A 62 -3.72 -10.20 9.36
N VAL A 63 -3.44 -10.66 8.15
CA VAL A 63 -4.41 -10.73 7.07
C VAL A 63 -4.65 -12.16 6.62
N GLY A 64 -5.89 -12.45 6.24
CA GLY A 64 -6.27 -13.70 5.55
C GLY A 64 -6.86 -13.40 4.18
N MET A 65 -6.53 -14.21 3.18
CA MET A 65 -7.21 -14.17 1.90
C MET A 65 -8.58 -14.83 2.03
N TYR A 66 -9.65 -14.12 1.68
CA TYR A 66 -11.02 -14.60 1.83
C TYR A 66 -11.67 -14.89 0.47
N GLY A 67 -11.50 -16.13 0.01
CA GLY A 67 -11.95 -16.59 -1.31
C GLY A 67 -13.41 -17.05 -1.42
N VAL A 68 -14.19 -17.02 -0.33
CA VAL A 68 -15.57 -17.54 -0.31
C VAL A 68 -16.62 -16.43 -0.25
N CYS A 69 -17.84 -16.71 -0.73
CA CYS A 69 -18.99 -15.82 -0.67
C CYS A 69 -20.10 -16.43 0.21
N PRO A 70 -20.95 -15.61 0.87
CA PRO A 70 -20.87 -14.15 0.92
C PRO A 70 -19.78 -13.66 1.89
N VAL A 71 -19.25 -12.47 1.61
CA VAL A 71 -18.54 -11.67 2.60
C VAL A 71 -19.56 -10.89 3.41
N ASP A 72 -19.28 -10.68 4.69
CA ASP A 72 -20.04 -9.73 5.49
C ASP A 72 -19.82 -8.31 4.92
N GLY A 73 -20.91 -7.57 4.70
CA GLY A 73 -20.87 -6.22 4.11
C GLY A 73 -20.09 -5.20 4.94
N THR A 74 -19.84 -5.49 6.22
CA THR A 74 -19.00 -4.67 7.10
C THR A 74 -17.50 -4.90 6.85
N GLN A 75 -17.12 -6.06 6.29
CA GLN A 75 -15.72 -6.43 6.07
C GLN A 75 -15.05 -5.48 5.09
N ARG A 76 -13.78 -5.16 5.42
CA ARG A 76 -12.94 -4.28 4.62
C ARG A 76 -11.73 -5.05 4.11
N CYS A 77 -11.56 -5.04 2.80
CA CYS A 77 -10.40 -5.58 2.11
C CYS A 77 -9.27 -4.56 2.06
N ARG A 78 -8.07 -5.06 2.27
CA ARG A 78 -6.81 -4.44 1.87
C ARG A 78 -6.50 -4.89 0.44
N ILE A 79 -5.73 -4.08 -0.28
CA ILE A 79 -5.41 -4.32 -1.69
C ILE A 79 -3.92 -4.55 -1.80
N GLU A 80 -3.48 -5.53 -2.57
CA GLU A 80 -2.06 -5.71 -2.85
C GLU A 80 -1.50 -4.48 -3.56
N HIS A 81 -0.38 -3.94 -3.06
CA HIS A 81 0.26 -2.80 -3.71
C HIS A 81 0.67 -3.13 -5.14
N ARG A 82 1.04 -4.38 -5.42
CA ARG A 82 1.33 -4.87 -6.78
C ARG A 82 0.22 -4.54 -7.79
N LEU A 83 -1.05 -4.60 -7.36
CA LEU A 83 -2.20 -4.27 -8.21
C LEU A 83 -2.41 -2.76 -8.36
N ALA A 84 -2.00 -1.95 -7.39
CA ALA A 84 -2.13 -0.50 -7.35
C ALA A 84 -0.84 0.26 -7.79
N CYS A 85 0.23 -0.48 -8.09
CA CYS A 85 1.55 0.08 -8.35
C CYS A 85 1.57 0.90 -9.64
N ALA A 86 1.88 2.19 -9.54
CA ALA A 86 2.00 3.10 -10.68
C ALA A 86 3.16 2.79 -11.64
N GLY A 87 4.19 2.07 -11.15
CA GLY A 87 5.37 1.67 -11.93
C GLY A 87 5.19 0.37 -12.71
N GLN A 88 4.03 -0.29 -12.62
CA GLN A 88 3.78 -1.58 -13.28
C GLN A 88 2.53 -1.50 -14.16
N ARG A 89 2.64 -1.96 -15.41
CA ARG A 89 1.48 -2.11 -16.30
C ARG A 89 0.80 -3.45 -16.00
N ARG A 90 -0.46 -3.41 -15.57
CA ARG A 90 -1.27 -4.60 -15.26
C ARG A 90 -2.65 -4.49 -15.88
N PRO A 91 -3.32 -5.61 -16.14
CA PRO A 91 -4.74 -5.58 -16.46
C PRO A 91 -5.52 -4.94 -15.29
N ASP A 92 -6.56 -4.21 -15.65
CA ASP A 92 -7.54 -3.74 -14.69
C ASP A 92 -8.52 -4.87 -14.42
N LEU A 93 -8.32 -5.51 -13.27
CA LEU A 93 -9.19 -6.58 -12.80
C LEU A 93 -10.58 -6.04 -12.40
N TRP A 94 -10.68 -4.75 -12.09
CA TRP A 94 -11.94 -4.05 -11.82
C TRP A 94 -11.81 -2.53 -12.05
N PRO A 95 -12.93 -1.81 -12.30
CA PRO A 95 -12.89 -0.45 -12.85
C PRO A 95 -12.13 0.59 -12.01
N TRP A 96 -12.14 0.46 -10.68
CA TRP A 96 -11.50 1.45 -9.80
C TRP A 96 -9.99 1.25 -9.63
N LEU A 97 -9.37 0.15 -10.10
CA LEU A 97 -7.91 -0.01 -10.05
C LEU A 97 -7.19 1.05 -10.86
N THR A 98 -7.72 1.41 -12.03
CA THR A 98 -7.14 2.44 -12.89
C THR A 98 -7.04 3.75 -12.13
N THR A 99 -8.13 4.15 -11.46
CA THR A 99 -8.18 5.37 -10.65
C THR A 99 -7.17 5.34 -9.50
N LEU A 100 -7.06 4.20 -8.81
CA LEU A 100 -6.08 4.05 -7.72
C LEU A 100 -4.64 4.15 -8.24
N ARG A 101 -4.33 3.53 -9.39
CA ARG A 101 -3.00 3.62 -10.02
C ARG A 101 -2.68 5.04 -10.46
N ASP A 102 -3.65 5.77 -11.00
CA ASP A 102 -3.47 7.16 -11.41
C ASP A 102 -3.19 8.08 -10.21
N GLU A 103 -3.88 7.86 -9.09
CA GLU A 103 -3.60 8.60 -7.87
C GLU A 103 -2.22 8.25 -7.31
N ASN A 104 -1.84 6.97 -7.31
CA ASN A 104 -0.50 6.55 -6.94
C ASN A 104 0.57 7.14 -7.85
N LYS A 105 0.29 7.28 -9.15
CA LYS A 105 1.21 7.95 -10.09
C LYS A 105 1.41 9.42 -9.72
N ARG A 106 0.34 10.13 -9.33
CA ARG A 106 0.44 11.52 -8.85
C ARG A 106 1.21 11.60 -7.53
N MET A 107 0.97 10.68 -6.61
CA MET A 107 1.69 10.63 -5.33
C MET A 107 3.17 10.32 -5.52
N ALA A 108 3.52 9.40 -6.42
CA ALA A 108 4.90 9.06 -6.73
C ALA A 108 5.66 10.30 -7.23
N ARG A 109 5.07 11.04 -8.18
CA ARG A 109 5.64 12.30 -8.70
C ARG A 109 5.86 13.36 -7.61
N ARG A 110 4.95 13.46 -6.63
CA ARG A 110 5.11 14.38 -5.50
C ARG A 110 6.23 13.98 -4.54
N GLN A 111 6.62 12.72 -4.52
CA GLN A 111 7.68 12.17 -3.67
C GLN A 111 9.03 12.06 -4.38
N GLU A 112 9.08 12.31 -5.69
CA GLU A 112 10.34 12.41 -6.42
C GLU A 112 11.17 13.54 -5.80
N PRO A 113 12.40 13.27 -5.34
CA PRO A 113 13.29 14.31 -4.85
C PRO A 113 13.46 15.37 -5.93
N ALA A 114 13.49 16.65 -5.54
CA ALA A 114 13.87 17.70 -6.45
C ALA A 114 15.27 17.37 -7.03
N PRO A 115 15.50 17.61 -8.33
CA PRO A 115 16.84 17.47 -8.88
C PRO A 115 17.79 18.36 -8.06
N PRO A 116 19.03 17.90 -7.80
CA PRO A 116 20.00 18.74 -7.12
C PRO A 116 20.13 20.06 -7.90
N PRO A 117 20.25 21.21 -7.21
CA PRO A 117 20.51 22.47 -7.90
C PRO A 117 21.73 22.26 -8.79
N GLY A 118 21.56 22.55 -10.09
CA GLY A 118 22.66 22.48 -11.05
C GLY A 118 23.79 23.36 -10.55
N GLY A 119 25.01 22.81 -10.49
CA GLY A 119 26.17 23.57 -10.05
C GLY A 119 26.34 24.77 -10.98
N ASP A 120 26.03 25.97 -10.47
CA ASP A 120 26.47 27.19 -11.12
C ASP A 120 27.99 27.06 -11.33
N PRO A 121 28.50 27.22 -12.56
CA PRO A 121 29.93 27.23 -12.78
C PRO A 121 30.51 28.34 -11.90
N LEU A 122 31.36 27.95 -10.94
CA LEU A 122 32.11 28.89 -10.11
C LEU A 122 32.80 29.88 -11.06
N PRO A 123 32.71 31.19 -10.82
CA PRO A 123 33.33 32.17 -11.69
C PRO A 123 34.84 31.92 -11.74
N ASP A 124 35.37 31.81 -12.94
CA ASP A 124 36.80 31.67 -13.21
C ASP A 124 37.51 32.91 -12.66
N VAL A 125 38.37 32.72 -11.65
CA VAL A 125 39.19 33.79 -11.08
C VAL A 125 40.53 33.74 -11.82
N GLY A 126 40.63 34.58 -12.86
CA GLY A 126 41.84 34.76 -13.67
C GLY A 126 43.01 35.40 -12.94
#